data_AF-A0A7S1E3Q8-F1
#
_entry.id   AF-A0A7S1E3Q8-F1
#
_cell.length_a   1.000
_cell.length_b   1.000
_cell.length_c   1.000
_cell.angle_alpha   90.00
_cell.angle_beta   90.00
_cell.angle_gamma   90.00
#
_symmetry.space_group_name_H-M   'P 1'
#
loop_
_entity.id
_entity.type
_entity.pdbx_description
1 polymer ?
#
loop_
_entity_poly.entity_id
_entity_poly.type
_entity_poly.pdbx_seq_one_letter_code
_entity_poly.pdbx_strand_id
1 'polypeptide(L)'
;PPDAFCQAAIQVAFHKMSGGRSAATYEACSTRGFLHGRTETIRSCSTAMRELAQAMRDPSATPEARHASLLRAMEGHREYASLCTKGQGFDRHLLGLKKLVGEGEAMPAIFRDPTYDRTRTWELSTSTLSSEHFESWGFGEVCEAGFGIGYTVNSKDTTYTVVCRSDRG
;
A
#
# COMPACT_ATOMS: atom_id res chain seq x y z
N PRO A 1 -3.51 6.65 -13.59
CA PRO A 1 -2.60 5.56 -14.01
C PRO A 1 -3.18 4.19 -13.60
N PRO A 2 -2.92 3.11 -14.36
CA PRO A 2 -3.52 1.81 -14.06
C PRO A 2 -3.17 1.28 -12.66
N ASP A 3 -1.93 1.46 -12.23
CA ASP A 3 -1.45 1.06 -10.90
C ASP A 3 -2.19 1.78 -9.76
N ALA A 4 -2.27 3.11 -9.82
CA ALA A 4 -3.01 3.92 -8.85
C ALA A 4 -4.51 3.57 -8.78
N PHE A 5 -5.11 3.18 -9.92
CA PHE A 5 -6.49 2.70 -9.95
C PHE A 5 -6.63 1.34 -9.25
N CYS A 6 -5.67 0.42 -9.45
CA CYS A 6 -5.66 -0.87 -8.77
C CYS A 6 -5.52 -0.72 -7.25
N GLN A 7 -4.62 0.17 -6.81
CA GLN A 7 -4.45 0.50 -5.41
C GLN A 7 -5.72 1.13 -4.82
N ALA A 8 -6.39 2.03 -5.54
CA ALA A 8 -7.68 2.58 -5.14
C ALA A 8 -8.75 1.49 -4.97
N ALA A 9 -8.84 0.53 -5.91
CA ALA A 9 -9.77 -0.59 -5.82
C ALA A 9 -9.50 -1.46 -4.57
N ILE A 10 -8.23 -1.76 -4.27
CA ILE A 10 -7.83 -2.50 -3.06
C ILE A 10 -8.27 -1.76 -1.78
N GLN A 11 -8.03 -0.44 -1.69
CA GLN A 11 -8.41 0.37 -0.53
C GLN A 11 -9.93 0.41 -0.33
N VAL A 12 -10.70 0.61 -1.40
CA VAL A 12 -12.18 0.61 -1.36
C VAL A 12 -12.70 -0.76 -0.95
N ALA A 13 -12.16 -1.84 -1.51
CA ALA A 13 -12.56 -3.21 -1.20
C ALA A 13 -12.33 -3.55 0.29
N PHE A 14 -11.13 -3.26 0.80
CA PHE A 14 -10.82 -3.48 2.21
C PHE A 14 -11.72 -2.65 3.13
N HIS A 15 -11.95 -1.38 2.79
CA HIS A 15 -12.80 -0.49 3.59
C HIS A 15 -14.24 -0.99 3.66
N LYS A 16 -14.78 -1.54 2.56
CA LYS A 16 -16.10 -2.17 2.53
C LYS A 16 -16.15 -3.45 3.37
N MET A 17 -15.18 -4.35 3.18
CA MET A 17 -15.09 -5.64 3.88
C MET A 17 -14.93 -5.46 5.40
N SER A 18 -14.10 -4.51 5.82
CA SER A 18 -13.78 -4.26 7.24
C SER A 18 -14.84 -3.45 8.00
N GLY A 19 -15.97 -3.14 7.38
CA GLY A 19 -17.02 -2.30 7.98
C GLY A 19 -16.68 -0.80 8.03
N GLY A 20 -15.54 -0.38 7.48
CA GLY A 20 -15.15 1.04 7.39
C GLY A 20 -13.80 1.38 7.98
N ARG A 21 -12.94 0.39 8.20
CA ARG A 21 -11.56 0.65 8.62
C ARG A 21 -10.68 0.97 7.41
N SER A 22 -9.56 1.60 7.67
CA SER A 22 -8.43 1.67 6.75
C SER A 22 -7.31 0.83 7.33
N ALA A 23 -6.50 0.21 6.47
CA ALA A 23 -5.38 -0.65 6.87
C ALA A 23 -4.06 0.00 6.51
N ALA A 24 -3.04 -0.18 7.35
CA ALA A 24 -1.67 0.09 6.94
C ALA A 24 -1.36 -0.76 5.70
N THR A 25 -1.00 -0.10 4.61
CA THR A 25 -0.82 -0.73 3.30
C THR A 25 0.60 -0.52 2.82
N TYR A 26 1.30 -1.61 2.55
CA TYR A 26 2.59 -1.64 1.89
C TYR A 26 2.39 -1.89 0.40
N GLU A 27 3.07 -1.13 -0.43
CA GLU A 27 3.25 -1.41 -1.85
C GLU A 27 4.74 -1.35 -2.20
N ALA A 28 5.23 -2.37 -2.91
CA ALA A 28 6.62 -2.43 -3.32
C ALA A 28 6.94 -1.37 -4.40
N CYS A 29 7.90 -0.50 -4.10
CA CYS A 29 8.39 0.51 -5.04
C CYS A 29 9.83 0.22 -5.45
N SER A 30 10.10 0.01 -6.74
CA SER A 30 11.48 -0.19 -7.21
C SER A 30 12.32 1.08 -7.06
N THR A 31 13.53 0.92 -6.51
CA THR A 31 14.56 1.99 -6.45
C THR A 31 15.73 1.69 -7.38
N ARG A 32 15.51 0.89 -8.43
CA ARG A 32 16.56 0.46 -9.39
C ARG A 32 17.30 1.59 -10.14
N GLY A 33 16.81 2.83 -10.03
CA GLY A 33 17.53 4.01 -10.52
C GLY A 33 18.79 4.35 -9.72
N PHE A 34 18.95 3.77 -8.52
CA PHE A 34 20.13 3.93 -7.68
C PHE A 34 21.02 2.67 -7.74
N LEU A 35 22.33 2.85 -7.56
CA LEU A 35 23.28 1.74 -7.44
C LEU A 35 22.88 0.83 -6.26
N HIS A 36 22.78 -0.48 -6.51
CA HIS A 36 22.27 -1.49 -5.56
C HIS A 36 20.83 -1.26 -5.07
N GLY A 37 20.07 -0.41 -5.75
CA GLY A 37 18.67 -0.15 -5.43
C GLY A 37 17.82 -1.42 -5.42
N ARG A 38 17.04 -1.60 -4.36
CA ARG A 38 16.05 -2.68 -4.22
C ARG A 38 14.65 -2.08 -4.20
N THR A 39 14.10 -1.88 -3.01
CA THR A 39 12.74 -1.35 -2.85
C THR A 39 12.64 -0.29 -1.76
N GLU A 40 11.77 0.69 -2.00
CA GLU A 40 11.13 1.55 -1.01
C GLU A 40 9.66 1.12 -0.83
N THR A 41 8.94 1.72 0.10
CA THR A 41 7.53 1.49 0.42
C THR A 41 6.68 2.64 -0.09
N ILE A 42 5.75 2.35 -0.99
CA ILE A 42 4.60 3.21 -1.21
C ILE A 42 3.56 2.88 -0.13
N ARG A 43 3.06 3.90 0.56
CA ARG A 43 2.00 3.76 1.57
C ARG A 43 0.67 4.11 0.93
N SER A 44 0.01 3.12 0.35
CA SER A 44 -1.24 3.35 -0.42
C SER A 44 -2.39 3.86 0.43
N CYS A 45 -2.40 3.59 1.74
CA CYS A 45 -3.41 4.13 2.65
C CYS A 45 -3.10 5.61 2.98
N SER A 46 -3.52 6.52 2.11
CA SER A 46 -3.48 7.97 2.31
C SER A 46 -4.83 8.54 2.76
N THR A 47 -4.84 9.80 3.19
CA THR A 47 -6.10 10.52 3.50
C THR A 47 -7.03 10.55 2.28
N ALA A 48 -6.50 10.83 1.08
CA ALA A 48 -7.30 10.87 -0.14
C ALA A 48 -7.87 9.49 -0.51
N MET A 49 -7.11 8.40 -0.30
CA MET A 49 -7.61 7.03 -0.51
C MET A 49 -8.70 6.66 0.50
N ARG A 50 -8.58 7.12 1.76
CA ARG A 50 -9.64 6.97 2.77
C ARG A 50 -10.90 7.75 2.39
N GLU A 51 -10.77 8.99 1.94
CA GLU A 51 -11.90 9.81 1.48
C GLU A 51 -12.62 9.15 0.30
N LEU A 52 -11.87 8.62 -0.67
CA LEU A 52 -12.43 7.83 -1.77
C LEU A 52 -13.22 6.63 -1.23
N ALA A 53 -12.62 5.86 -0.32
CA ALA A 53 -13.26 4.67 0.23
C ALA A 53 -14.56 4.99 0.99
N GLN A 54 -14.60 6.12 1.69
CA GLN A 54 -15.79 6.65 2.35
C GLN A 54 -16.86 7.08 1.33
N ALA A 55 -16.48 7.87 0.32
CA ALA A 55 -17.39 8.34 -0.73
C ALA A 55 -18.02 7.19 -1.54
N MET A 56 -17.27 6.10 -1.75
CA MET A 56 -17.77 4.90 -2.44
C MET A 56 -18.76 4.09 -1.60
N ARG A 57 -18.76 4.24 -0.26
CA ARG A 57 -19.73 3.58 0.65
C ARG A 57 -20.92 4.46 1.02
N ASP A 58 -20.80 5.77 0.86
CA ASP A 58 -21.85 6.71 1.20
C ASP A 58 -23.02 6.62 0.19
N PRO A 59 -24.24 6.23 0.64
CA PRO A 59 -25.40 6.15 -0.23
C PRO A 59 -25.88 7.53 -0.74
N SER A 60 -25.48 8.61 -0.06
CA SER A 60 -25.82 9.99 -0.46
C SER A 60 -24.81 10.61 -1.43
N ALA A 61 -23.64 10.00 -1.62
CA ALA A 61 -22.62 10.52 -2.51
C ALA A 61 -23.04 10.39 -3.99
N THR A 62 -22.92 11.50 -4.72
CA THR A 62 -23.21 11.57 -6.15
C THR A 62 -22.13 10.86 -6.98
N PRO A 63 -22.45 10.38 -8.21
CA PRO A 63 -21.45 9.85 -9.13
C PRO A 63 -20.28 10.82 -9.38
N GLU A 64 -20.58 12.12 -9.47
CA GLU A 64 -19.60 13.19 -9.69
C GLU A 64 -18.66 13.33 -8.48
N ALA A 65 -19.20 13.29 -7.26
CA ALA A 65 -18.40 13.34 -6.04
C ALA A 65 -17.47 12.11 -5.91
N ARG A 66 -17.99 10.92 -6.22
CA ARG A 66 -17.20 9.68 -6.24
C ARG A 66 -16.08 9.75 -7.28
N HIS A 67 -16.39 10.18 -8.49
CA HIS A 67 -15.41 10.36 -9.55
C HIS A 67 -14.32 11.39 -9.18
N ALA A 68 -14.71 12.55 -8.64
CA ALA A 68 -13.77 13.56 -8.19
C ALA A 68 -12.85 13.04 -7.07
N SER A 69 -13.39 12.28 -6.11
CA SER A 69 -12.57 11.64 -5.06
C SER A 69 -11.61 10.60 -5.61
N LEU A 70 -12.02 9.85 -6.63
CA LEU A 70 -11.18 8.85 -7.30
C LEU A 70 -9.99 9.51 -7.98
N LEU A 71 -10.22 10.59 -8.74
CA LEU A 71 -9.15 11.33 -9.40
C LEU A 71 -8.15 11.91 -8.40
N ARG A 72 -8.62 12.49 -7.29
CA ARG A 72 -7.74 13.01 -6.21
C ARG A 72 -6.91 11.90 -5.57
N ALA A 73 -7.53 10.77 -5.25
CA ALA A 73 -6.84 9.63 -4.63
C ALA A 73 -5.76 9.05 -5.55
N MET A 74 -6.10 8.87 -6.84
CA MET A 74 -5.15 8.37 -7.85
C MET A 74 -3.99 9.34 -8.08
N GLU A 75 -4.24 10.64 -8.06
CA GLU A 75 -3.19 11.64 -8.22
C GLU A 75 -2.24 11.67 -7.03
N GLY A 76 -2.76 11.71 -5.79
CA GLY A 76 -1.92 11.68 -4.59
C GLY A 76 -1.08 10.39 -4.48
N HIS A 77 -1.65 9.24 -4.90
CA HIS A 77 -0.88 7.99 -4.99
C HIS A 77 0.24 8.08 -6.03
N ARG A 78 -0.04 8.58 -7.23
CA ARG A 78 0.95 8.78 -8.30
C ARG A 78 2.10 9.68 -7.87
N GLU A 79 1.78 10.80 -7.23
CA GLU A 79 2.77 11.74 -6.71
C GLU A 79 3.68 11.07 -5.69
N TYR A 80 3.10 10.38 -4.70
CA TYR A 80 3.87 9.70 -3.66
C TYR A 80 4.72 8.54 -4.21
N ALA A 81 4.18 7.78 -5.18
CA ALA A 81 4.94 6.76 -5.90
C ALA A 81 6.15 7.36 -6.64
N SER A 82 5.99 8.51 -7.29
CA SER A 82 7.11 9.22 -7.92
C SER A 82 8.20 9.59 -6.92
N LEU A 83 7.82 10.09 -5.73
CA LEU A 83 8.78 10.39 -4.66
C LEU A 83 9.52 9.12 -4.21
N CYS A 84 8.79 8.03 -3.98
CA CYS A 84 9.37 6.76 -3.54
C CYS A 84 10.39 6.20 -4.55
N THR A 85 10.08 6.24 -5.85
CA THR A 85 11.02 5.79 -6.91
C THR A 85 12.33 6.59 -6.94
N LYS A 86 12.28 7.85 -6.48
CA LYS A 86 13.42 8.77 -6.35
C LYS A 86 14.09 8.69 -4.98
N GLY A 87 13.77 7.68 -4.17
CA GLY A 87 14.35 7.50 -2.83
C GLY A 87 13.90 8.55 -1.81
N GLN A 88 12.77 9.23 -2.07
CA GLN A 88 12.19 10.24 -1.17
C GLN A 88 11.01 9.69 -0.36
N GLY A 89 10.83 8.36 -0.34
CA GLY A 89 10.02 7.70 0.67
C GLY A 89 10.74 7.69 2.03
N PHE A 90 9.99 7.44 3.11
CA PHE A 90 10.55 7.52 4.46
C PHE A 90 10.79 6.16 5.13
N ASP A 91 10.17 5.07 4.65
CA ASP A 91 10.20 3.78 5.36
C ASP A 91 11.60 3.18 5.44
N ARG A 92 12.38 3.16 4.34
CA ARG A 92 13.77 2.68 4.40
C ARG A 92 14.68 3.63 5.17
N HIS A 93 14.42 4.94 5.13
CA HIS A 93 15.15 5.91 5.95
C HIS A 93 14.94 5.65 7.45
N LEU A 94 13.69 5.50 7.91
CA LEU A 94 13.39 5.18 9.31
C LEU A 94 13.97 3.81 9.72
N LEU A 95 13.94 2.82 8.82
CA LEU A 95 14.61 1.53 9.06
C LEU A 95 16.12 1.69 9.24
N GLY A 96 16.77 2.50 8.38
CA GLY A 96 18.19 2.80 8.48
C GLY A 96 18.53 3.46 9.81
N LEU A 97 17.80 4.51 10.20
CA LEU A 97 17.98 5.19 11.49
C LEU A 97 17.83 4.22 12.67
N LYS A 98 16.82 3.33 12.66
CA LYS A 98 16.64 2.31 13.70
C LYS A 98 17.81 1.32 13.76
N LYS A 99 18.42 1.00 12.62
CA LYS A 99 19.59 0.09 12.53
C LYS A 99 20.91 0.73 12.94
N LEU A 100 20.98 2.06 12.96
CA LEU A 100 22.18 2.80 13.37
C LEU A 100 22.30 2.97 14.89
N VAL A 101 21.26 2.63 15.67
CA VAL A 101 21.31 2.67 17.14
C VAL A 101 22.36 1.68 17.62
N GLY A 102 23.38 2.21 18.31
CA GLY A 102 24.52 1.44 18.79
C GLY A 102 24.17 0.52 19.97
N GLU A 103 25.05 -0.44 20.24
CA GLU A 103 24.95 -1.25 21.45
C GLU A 103 25.06 -0.37 22.70
N GLY A 104 24.13 -0.52 23.64
CA GLY A 104 24.07 0.30 24.86
C GLY A 104 23.40 1.67 24.69
N GLU A 105 23.08 2.10 23.47
CA GLU A 105 22.31 3.32 23.25
C GLU A 105 20.82 3.12 23.53
N ALA A 106 20.18 4.14 24.09
CA ALA A 106 18.74 4.12 24.29
C ALA A 106 18.01 4.23 22.95
N MET A 107 17.08 3.31 22.68
CA MET A 107 16.23 3.36 21.50
C MET A 107 15.47 4.70 21.42
N PRO A 108 15.56 5.46 20.31
CA PRO A 108 14.81 6.69 20.12
C PRO A 108 13.32 6.52 20.38
N ALA A 109 12.68 7.54 20.99
CA ALA A 109 11.29 7.46 21.43
C ALA A 109 10.32 7.08 20.30
N ILE A 110 10.53 7.60 19.08
CA ILE A 110 9.72 7.28 17.90
C ILE A 110 9.67 5.77 17.61
N PHE A 111 10.76 5.04 17.83
CA PHE A 111 10.83 3.60 17.56
C PHE A 111 10.30 2.74 18.70
N ARG A 112 9.96 3.36 19.84
CA ARG A 112 9.29 2.74 20.99
C ARG A 112 7.79 3.05 21.03
N ASP A 113 7.33 3.99 20.21
CA ASP A 113 5.92 4.36 20.14
C ASP A 113 5.10 3.20 19.53
N PRO A 114 4.04 2.70 20.19
CA PRO A 114 3.19 1.65 19.63
C PRO A 114 2.58 2.01 18.27
N THR A 115 2.42 3.30 17.98
CA THR A 115 1.96 3.81 16.69
C THR A 115 2.96 3.49 15.58
N TYR A 116 4.27 3.55 15.86
CA TYR A 116 5.29 3.18 14.88
C TYR A 116 5.13 1.72 14.45
N ASP A 117 4.97 0.80 15.40
CA ASP A 117 4.77 -0.62 15.11
C ASP A 117 3.45 -0.87 14.36
N ARG A 118 2.36 -0.20 14.77
CA ARG A 118 1.08 -0.25 14.04
C ARG A 118 1.20 0.22 12.60
N THR A 119 1.92 1.31 12.35
CA THR A 119 2.11 1.84 10.99
C THR A 119 2.97 0.94 10.11
N ARG A 120 3.64 -0.05 10.68
CA ARG A 120 4.49 -1.03 9.98
C ARG A 120 3.93 -2.45 10.00
N THR A 121 2.76 -2.64 10.61
CA THR A 121 2.01 -3.90 10.57
C THR A 121 1.12 -3.87 9.33
N TRP A 122 1.61 -4.45 8.24
CA TRP A 122 0.98 -4.34 6.92
C TRP A 122 -0.20 -5.32 6.78
N GLU A 123 -1.38 -4.92 7.25
CA GLU A 123 -2.64 -5.64 7.03
C GLU A 123 -2.90 -5.86 5.52
N LEU A 124 -2.41 -4.95 4.67
CA LEU A 124 -2.39 -5.11 3.23
C LEU A 124 -0.94 -5.02 2.74
N SER A 125 -0.40 -6.11 2.19
CA SER A 125 0.89 -6.12 1.52
C SER A 125 0.66 -6.36 0.04
N THR A 126 0.96 -5.36 -0.79
CA THR A 126 0.66 -5.36 -2.22
C THR A 126 1.93 -5.25 -3.06
N SER A 127 1.87 -5.77 -4.28
CA SER A 127 2.91 -5.52 -5.27
C SER A 127 2.35 -5.76 -6.68
N THR A 128 2.84 -4.96 -7.61
CA THR A 128 2.56 -5.11 -9.04
C THR A 128 3.72 -5.78 -9.77
N LEU A 129 3.41 -6.66 -10.72
CA LEU A 129 4.35 -7.20 -11.70
C LEU A 129 3.61 -7.47 -13.01
N SER A 130 3.62 -6.49 -13.91
CA SER A 130 2.99 -6.63 -15.22
C SER A 130 3.93 -7.23 -16.25
N SER A 131 3.43 -8.22 -17.00
CA SER A 131 4.07 -8.81 -18.17
C SER A 131 3.01 -9.59 -18.95
N GLU A 132 2.94 -9.38 -20.27
CA GLU A 132 2.03 -10.15 -21.14
C GLU A 132 2.37 -11.66 -21.18
N HIS A 133 3.48 -12.08 -20.54
CA HIS A 133 3.90 -13.47 -20.40
C HIS A 133 3.47 -14.13 -19.09
N PHE A 134 2.85 -13.39 -18.16
CA PHE A 134 2.36 -13.91 -16.89
C PHE A 134 0.88 -13.55 -16.70
N GLU A 135 0.05 -14.56 -16.45
CA GLU A 135 -1.38 -14.36 -16.17
C GLU A 135 -1.61 -13.88 -14.74
N SER A 136 -0.89 -14.45 -13.78
CA SER A 136 -1.02 -14.15 -12.37
C SER A 136 0.27 -14.46 -11.61
N TRP A 137 0.41 -13.84 -10.44
CA TRP A 137 1.44 -14.11 -9.47
C TRP A 137 0.96 -13.66 -8.09
N GLY A 138 1.60 -14.11 -7.02
CA GLY A 138 1.22 -13.72 -5.67
C GLY A 138 2.23 -14.15 -4.62
N PHE A 139 1.93 -13.77 -3.38
CA PHE A 139 2.73 -14.07 -2.20
C PHE A 139 1.79 -14.11 -0.98
N GLY A 140 2.21 -14.81 0.07
CA GLY A 140 1.44 -14.88 1.32
C GLY A 140 1.38 -13.56 2.08
N GLU A 141 0.50 -13.49 3.07
CA GLU A 141 0.42 -12.37 3.99
C GLU A 141 1.70 -12.18 4.82
N VAL A 142 1.96 -10.95 5.26
CA VAL A 142 3.15 -10.59 6.06
C VAL A 142 2.83 -10.35 7.54
N CYS A 143 1.56 -10.48 7.92
CA CYS A 143 1.11 -10.52 9.31
C CYS A 143 -0.11 -11.44 9.42
N GLU A 144 -0.35 -11.99 10.61
CA GLU A 144 -1.39 -12.99 10.88
C GLU A 144 -2.79 -12.56 10.39
N ALA A 145 -3.18 -11.31 10.67
CA ALA A 145 -4.44 -10.72 10.22
C ALA A 145 -4.32 -9.95 8.88
N GLY A 146 -3.30 -10.24 8.06
CA GLY A 146 -2.99 -9.52 6.82
C GLY A 146 -3.35 -10.26 5.52
N PHE A 147 -3.31 -9.55 4.40
CA PHE A 147 -3.48 -10.08 3.06
C PHE A 147 -2.21 -9.85 2.24
N GLY A 148 -1.79 -10.86 1.49
CA GLY A 148 -0.85 -10.73 0.38
C GLY A 148 -1.62 -10.52 -0.91
N ILE A 149 -1.37 -9.42 -1.63
CA ILE A 149 -2.07 -9.08 -2.86
C ILE A 149 -1.06 -8.81 -3.98
N GLY A 150 -0.84 -9.83 -4.82
CA GLY A 150 -0.14 -9.67 -6.08
C GLY A 150 -1.11 -9.26 -7.17
N TYR A 151 -0.74 -8.32 -8.04
CA TYR A 151 -1.56 -7.99 -9.20
C TYR A 151 -0.75 -7.77 -10.47
N THR A 152 -1.39 -8.02 -11.61
CA THR A 152 -0.89 -7.78 -12.96
C THR A 152 -1.82 -6.82 -13.66
N VAL A 153 -1.26 -5.88 -14.42
CA VAL A 153 -2.01 -5.02 -15.32
C VAL A 153 -1.45 -5.24 -16.72
N ASN A 154 -2.19 -5.96 -17.55
CA ASN A 154 -1.86 -6.26 -18.93
C ASN A 154 -2.75 -5.44 -19.87
N SER A 155 -2.49 -5.56 -21.17
CA SER A 155 -3.19 -4.79 -22.21
C SER A 155 -4.71 -4.99 -22.24
N LYS A 156 -5.20 -6.17 -21.84
CA LYS A 156 -6.63 -6.56 -21.94
C LYS A 156 -7.28 -6.88 -20.60
N ASP A 157 -6.50 -7.10 -19.56
CA ASP A 157 -6.99 -7.58 -18.27
C ASP A 157 -6.14 -7.07 -17.11
N THR A 158 -6.71 -7.25 -15.92
CA THR A 158 -6.05 -7.02 -14.64
C THR A 158 -6.40 -8.18 -13.73
N THR A 159 -5.39 -8.90 -13.24
CA THR A 159 -5.58 -10.05 -12.36
C THR A 159 -5.10 -9.72 -10.96
N TYR A 160 -5.90 -10.06 -9.95
CA TYR A 160 -5.53 -9.96 -8.54
C TYR A 160 -5.43 -11.36 -7.94
N THR A 161 -4.28 -11.68 -7.35
CA THR A 161 -4.08 -12.87 -6.51
C THR A 161 -4.13 -12.43 -5.05
N VAL A 162 -5.14 -12.88 -4.32
CA VAL A 162 -5.35 -12.53 -2.91
C VAL A 162 -5.08 -13.77 -2.05
N VAL A 163 -4.11 -13.68 -1.15
CA VAL A 163 -3.72 -14.74 -0.22
C VAL A 163 -3.92 -14.26 1.21
N CYS A 164 -4.51 -15.11 2.04
CA CYS A 164 -4.60 -14.92 3.48
C CYS A 164 -4.71 -16.28 4.17
N ARG A 165 -4.52 -16.30 5.48
CA ARG A 165 -4.70 -17.50 6.30
C ARG A 165 -6.17 -17.91 6.37
N SER A 166 -6.41 -19.22 6.38
CA SER A 166 -7.74 -19.84 6.44
C SER A 166 -8.40 -19.78 7.83
N ASP A 167 -7.63 -19.52 8.89
CA ASP A 167 -8.07 -19.45 10.29
C ASP A 167 -8.65 -18.07 10.69
N ARG A 168 -8.92 -17.20 9.72
CA ARG A 168 -9.69 -15.96 9.91
C ARG A 168 -11.16 -16.29 10.18
N GLY A 169 -11.46 -16.66 11.43
CA GLY A 169 -12.82 -16.78 11.97
C GLY A 169 -13.63 -15.51 11.82
#